data_AF-A0A352JH95-F1
#
_entry.id   AF-A0A352JH95-F1
#
_cell.length_a   1.000
_cell.length_b   1.000
_cell.length_c   1.000
_cell.angle_alpha   90.00
_cell.angle_beta   90.00
_cell.angle_gamma   90.00
#
_symmetry.space_group_name_H-M   'P 1'
#
loop_
_entity.id
_entity.type
_entity.pdbx_description
1 polymer ?
#
loop_
_entity_poly.entity_id
_entity_poly.type
_entity_poly.pdbx_seq_one_letter_code
_entity_poly.pdbx_strand_id
1 'polypeptide(L)'
;QLDADDIRQFSKRAFVETSQASPEIQQLIVDAARNGEKITRREVRQLSDEWTAMSSDHLPDDLKEKVAAHTIPTRYVAPLVREIDKLPEAYQEPIKQAIADGSDLDNIKLVTADAQRLTKYLSNTSQVQAIAQRSVNIDLALEEALRIGCLKLASDLVSQSSQLEQAIAKLYSTWKRVAMSADQLYVEAGASTPNLIDLLNSLDSLASPNIAVQIGNDQSGRTIRLQITEES
;
A
#
# COMPACT_ATOMS: atom_id res chain seq x y z
N GLN A 1 23.50 -24.73 4.38
CA GLN A 1 24.23 -23.87 5.35
C GLN A 1 25.21 -23.03 4.55
N LEU A 2 25.27 -21.73 4.85
CA LEU A 2 26.21 -20.77 4.25
C LEU A 2 27.54 -20.87 5.00
N ASP A 3 28.64 -21.04 4.28
CA ASP A 3 29.97 -21.03 4.90
C ASP A 3 30.43 -19.60 5.21
N ALA A 4 31.38 -19.46 6.14
CA ALA A 4 31.87 -18.15 6.58
C ALA A 4 32.48 -17.33 5.43
N ASP A 5 33.00 -18.00 4.39
CA ASP A 5 33.47 -17.35 3.19
C ASP A 5 32.33 -16.87 2.31
N ASP A 6 31.25 -17.66 2.12
CA ASP A 6 30.03 -17.28 1.37
C ASP A 6 29.32 -16.04 1.95
N ILE A 7 29.40 -15.86 3.28
CA ILE A 7 28.81 -14.70 3.97
C ILE A 7 29.58 -13.41 3.61
N ARG A 8 30.87 -13.51 3.26
CA ARG A 8 31.72 -12.34 2.96
C ARG A 8 31.40 -11.71 1.60
N GLN A 9 30.74 -12.43 0.70
CA GLN A 9 30.27 -11.87 -0.57
C GLN A 9 28.98 -11.04 -0.41
N PHE A 10 28.26 -11.17 0.72
CA PHE A 10 27.04 -10.39 0.97
C PHE A 10 27.34 -9.01 1.54
N SER A 11 26.71 -8.00 0.95
CA SER A 11 26.53 -6.73 1.67
C SER A 11 25.50 -6.89 2.81
N LYS A 12 25.66 -6.17 3.92
CA LYS A 12 24.74 -6.21 5.08
C LYS A 12 23.26 -6.03 4.70
N ARG A 13 22.98 -5.20 3.69
CA ARG A 13 21.63 -4.97 3.16
C ARG A 13 21.14 -6.12 2.28
N ALA A 14 22.01 -6.71 1.45
CA ALA A 14 21.66 -7.87 0.63
C ALA A 14 21.31 -9.09 1.49
N PHE A 15 22.01 -9.30 2.60
CA PHE A 15 21.72 -10.41 3.51
C PHE A 15 20.30 -10.31 4.11
N VAL A 16 19.90 -9.11 4.57
CA VAL A 16 18.55 -8.88 5.09
C VAL A 16 17.50 -9.08 4.00
N GLU A 17 17.73 -8.56 2.80
CA GLU A 17 16.78 -8.70 1.68
C GLU A 17 16.65 -10.17 1.22
N THR A 18 17.75 -10.92 1.21
CA THR A 18 17.76 -12.36 0.92
C THR A 18 16.94 -13.14 1.94
N SER A 19 17.06 -12.81 3.24
CA SER A 19 16.30 -13.48 4.31
C SER A 19 14.78 -13.27 4.21
N GLN A 20 14.33 -12.22 3.52
CA GLN A 20 12.91 -11.92 3.30
C GLN A 20 12.39 -12.52 1.99
N ALA A 21 13.25 -13.07 1.13
CA ALA A 21 12.87 -13.69 -0.14
C ALA A 21 12.36 -15.13 0.06
N SER A 22 11.72 -15.70 -0.97
CA SER A 22 11.25 -17.08 -0.93
C SER A 22 12.41 -18.09 -0.85
N PRO A 23 12.18 -19.32 -0.36
CA PRO A 23 13.22 -20.33 -0.22
C PRO A 23 13.99 -20.62 -1.52
N GLU A 24 13.30 -20.57 -2.67
CA GLU A 24 13.87 -20.81 -3.99
C GLU A 24 14.83 -19.68 -4.39
N ILE A 25 14.43 -18.43 -4.15
CA ILE A 25 15.26 -17.25 -4.42
C ILE A 25 16.47 -17.22 -3.46
N GLN A 26 16.28 -17.64 -2.21
CA GLN A 26 17.38 -17.80 -1.27
C GLN A 26 18.41 -18.82 -1.77
N GLN A 27 17.98 -19.96 -2.32
CA GLN A 27 18.89 -20.97 -2.88
C GLN A 27 19.68 -20.41 -4.07
N LEU A 28 19.02 -19.71 -4.99
CA LEU A 28 19.69 -19.09 -6.15
C LEU A 28 20.76 -18.07 -5.72
N ILE A 29 20.44 -17.23 -4.73
CA ILE A 29 21.39 -16.23 -4.21
C ILE A 29 22.55 -16.90 -3.47
N VAL A 30 22.28 -17.98 -2.72
CA VAL A 30 23.32 -18.77 -2.05
C VAL A 30 24.25 -19.43 -3.07
N ASP A 31 23.71 -19.97 -4.17
CA ASP A 31 24.51 -20.58 -5.23
C ASP A 31 25.35 -19.54 -5.99
N ALA A 32 24.79 -18.35 -6.24
CA ALA A 32 25.55 -17.22 -6.79
C ALA A 32 26.70 -16.77 -5.85
N ALA A 33 26.45 -16.71 -4.54
CA ALA A 33 27.47 -16.39 -3.54
C ALA A 33 28.58 -17.43 -3.49
N ARG A 34 28.23 -18.73 -3.56
CA ARG A 34 29.18 -19.86 -3.61
C ARG A 34 30.05 -19.84 -4.86
N ASN A 35 29.51 -19.34 -5.98
CA ASN A 35 30.26 -19.13 -7.23
C ASN A 35 31.22 -17.92 -7.15
N GLY A 36 31.27 -17.22 -6.01
CA GLY A 36 32.18 -16.11 -5.76
C GLY A 36 31.66 -14.75 -6.24
N GLU A 37 30.38 -14.66 -6.61
CA GLU A 37 29.77 -13.41 -7.04
C GLU A 37 29.49 -12.47 -5.86
N LYS A 38 29.77 -11.17 -6.05
CA LYS A 38 29.49 -10.17 -5.01
C LYS A 38 27.99 -9.87 -4.96
N ILE A 39 27.31 -10.39 -3.95
CA ILE A 39 25.88 -10.20 -3.76
C ILE A 39 25.59 -8.83 -3.16
N THR A 40 25.19 -7.91 -4.04
CA THR A 40 24.68 -6.59 -3.67
C THR A 40 23.16 -6.61 -3.57
N ARG A 41 22.58 -5.58 -2.95
CA ARG A 41 21.14 -5.38 -2.88
C ARG A 41 20.47 -5.41 -4.28
N ARG A 42 21.15 -4.83 -5.27
CA ARG A 42 20.68 -4.79 -6.65
C ARG A 42 20.66 -6.18 -7.27
N GLU A 43 21.66 -7.00 -6.97
CA GLU A 43 21.79 -8.37 -7.46
C GLU A 43 20.68 -9.27 -6.93
N VAL A 44 20.44 -9.21 -5.61
CA VAL A 44 19.33 -9.91 -4.95
C VAL A 44 18.00 -9.59 -5.63
N ARG A 45 17.77 -8.29 -5.93
CA ARG A 45 16.55 -7.85 -6.58
C ARG A 45 16.46 -8.31 -8.04
N GLN A 46 17.57 -8.27 -8.77
CA GLN A 46 17.63 -8.72 -10.15
C GLN A 46 17.32 -10.21 -10.27
N LEU A 47 18.01 -11.06 -9.48
CA LEU A 47 17.78 -12.50 -9.43
C LEU A 47 16.34 -12.84 -9.00
N SER A 48 15.79 -12.09 -8.03
CA SER A 48 14.40 -12.23 -7.62
C SER A 48 13.43 -11.88 -8.76
N ASP A 49 13.68 -10.78 -9.48
CA ASP A 49 12.81 -10.33 -10.58
C ASP A 49 12.92 -11.28 -11.80
N GLU A 50 14.11 -11.82 -12.08
CA GLU A 50 14.34 -12.84 -13.11
C GLU A 50 13.63 -14.15 -12.78
N TRP A 51 13.78 -14.64 -11.55
CA TRP A 51 13.06 -15.84 -11.09
C TRP A 51 11.54 -15.66 -11.24
N THR A 52 11.02 -14.54 -10.72
CA THR A 52 9.57 -14.23 -10.80
C THR A 52 9.07 -14.19 -12.25
N ALA A 53 9.85 -13.63 -13.19
CA ALA A 53 9.46 -13.56 -14.58
C ALA A 53 9.54 -14.92 -15.30
N MET A 54 10.53 -15.76 -14.98
CA MET A 54 10.75 -17.04 -15.66
C MET A 54 9.93 -18.19 -15.09
N SER A 55 9.61 -18.15 -13.79
CA SER A 55 8.85 -19.19 -13.10
C SER A 55 7.33 -18.98 -13.15
N SER A 56 6.85 -17.89 -13.74
CA SER A 56 5.42 -17.59 -13.78
C SER A 56 4.71 -18.34 -14.90
N ASP A 57 3.66 -19.08 -14.54
CA ASP A 57 2.75 -19.74 -15.49
C ASP A 57 1.72 -18.75 -16.08
N HIS A 58 1.65 -17.53 -15.56
CA HIS A 58 0.69 -16.51 -15.97
C HIS A 58 1.18 -15.64 -17.14
N LEU A 59 2.43 -15.82 -17.59
CA LEU A 59 3.00 -15.04 -18.69
C LEU A 59 2.99 -15.83 -20.02
N PRO A 60 2.57 -15.22 -21.14
CA PRO A 60 2.69 -15.83 -22.47
C PRO A 60 4.14 -16.16 -22.81
N ASP A 61 4.35 -17.22 -23.59
CA ASP A 61 5.69 -17.66 -24.02
C ASP A 61 6.41 -16.57 -24.82
N ASP A 62 5.68 -15.81 -25.65
CA ASP A 62 6.21 -14.67 -26.41
C ASP A 62 6.86 -13.61 -25.50
N LEU A 63 6.29 -13.37 -24.32
CA LEU A 63 6.83 -12.41 -23.36
C LEU A 63 8.06 -12.99 -22.64
N LYS A 64 8.06 -14.29 -22.32
CA LYS A 64 9.22 -14.99 -21.75
C LYS A 64 10.41 -14.98 -22.72
N GLU A 65 10.15 -15.17 -24.02
CA GLU A 65 11.17 -15.06 -25.06
C GLU A 65 11.74 -13.65 -25.16
N LYS A 66 10.90 -12.60 -25.13
CA LYS A 66 11.37 -11.20 -25.15
C LYS A 66 12.16 -10.80 -23.90
N VAL A 67 11.83 -11.38 -22.74
CA VAL A 67 12.60 -11.24 -21.51
C VAL A 67 13.94 -11.94 -21.62
N ALA A 68 13.97 -13.19 -22.10
CA ALA A 68 15.20 -13.94 -22.33
C ALA A 68 16.11 -13.28 -23.37
N ALA A 69 15.53 -12.68 -24.42
CA ALA A 69 16.22 -11.87 -25.43
C ALA A 69 16.67 -10.49 -24.92
N HIS A 70 16.46 -10.17 -23.63
CA HIS A 70 16.81 -8.90 -23.00
C HIS A 70 16.20 -7.66 -23.68
N THR A 71 15.15 -7.84 -24.47
CA THR A 71 14.44 -6.75 -25.16
C THR A 71 13.55 -5.99 -24.16
N ILE A 72 13.02 -6.71 -23.17
CA ILE A 72 12.17 -6.15 -22.11
C ILE A 72 12.84 -6.42 -20.75
N PRO A 73 13.19 -5.38 -19.97
CA PRO A 73 13.80 -5.55 -18.67
C PRO A 73 12.87 -6.27 -17.67
N THR A 74 13.37 -7.30 -16.99
CA THR A 74 12.66 -8.09 -15.95
C THR A 74 12.06 -7.25 -14.83
N ARG A 75 12.69 -6.12 -14.50
CA ARG A 75 12.19 -5.14 -13.51
C ARG A 75 10.78 -4.61 -13.78
N TYR A 76 10.28 -4.68 -15.02
CA TYR A 76 8.91 -4.28 -15.38
C TYR A 76 7.94 -5.45 -15.42
N VAL A 77 8.43 -6.67 -15.62
CA VAL A 77 7.62 -7.89 -15.69
C VAL A 77 7.39 -8.49 -14.29
N ALA A 78 8.39 -8.44 -13.41
CA ALA A 78 8.26 -8.96 -12.06
C ALA A 78 7.15 -8.27 -11.22
N PRO A 79 6.98 -6.93 -11.27
CA PRO A 79 5.84 -6.28 -10.61
C PRO A 79 4.50 -6.72 -11.20
N LEU A 80 4.41 -6.96 -12.51
CA LEU A 80 3.19 -7.41 -13.16
C LEU A 80 2.77 -8.78 -12.64
N VAL A 81 3.68 -9.75 -12.65
CA VAL A 81 3.43 -11.12 -12.15
C VAL A 81 2.96 -11.09 -10.70
N ARG A 82 3.66 -10.34 -9.83
CA ARG A 82 3.30 -10.24 -8.41
C ARG A 82 1.91 -9.65 -8.17
N GLU A 83 1.43 -8.80 -9.08
CA GLU A 83 0.07 -8.26 -8.99
C GLU A 83 -0.96 -9.24 -9.56
N ILE A 84 -0.66 -9.92 -10.68
CA ILE A 84 -1.53 -10.97 -11.23
C ILE A 84 -1.74 -12.11 -10.22
N ASP A 85 -0.70 -12.55 -9.53
CA ASP A 85 -0.76 -13.62 -8.53
C ASP A 85 -1.67 -13.28 -7.33
N LYS A 86 -1.90 -11.97 -7.06
CA LYS A 86 -2.80 -11.50 -6.00
C LYS A 86 -4.26 -11.42 -6.45
N LEU A 87 -4.50 -11.43 -7.76
CA LEU A 87 -5.84 -11.25 -8.32
C LEU A 87 -6.57 -12.60 -8.44
N PRO A 88 -7.89 -12.65 -8.21
CA PRO A 88 -8.71 -13.82 -8.51
C PRO A 88 -8.63 -14.22 -9.99
N GLU A 89 -8.75 -15.51 -10.29
CA GLU A 89 -8.64 -16.09 -11.65
C GLU A 89 -9.52 -15.37 -12.69
N ALA A 90 -10.73 -14.96 -12.28
CA ALA A 90 -11.66 -14.23 -13.14
C ALA A 90 -11.06 -12.95 -13.77
N TYR A 91 -10.14 -12.29 -13.07
CA TYR A 91 -9.47 -11.07 -13.53
C TYR A 91 -8.09 -11.33 -14.14
N GLN A 92 -7.53 -12.53 -13.96
CA GLN A 92 -6.25 -12.90 -14.55
C GLN A 92 -6.37 -13.10 -16.07
N GLU A 93 -7.42 -13.76 -16.54
CA GLU A 93 -7.59 -14.08 -17.97
C GLU A 93 -7.66 -12.83 -18.88
N PRO A 94 -8.43 -11.78 -18.56
CA PRO A 94 -8.41 -10.54 -19.35
C PRO A 94 -7.04 -9.86 -19.37
N ILE A 95 -6.30 -9.94 -18.27
CA ILE A 95 -4.94 -9.38 -18.17
C ILE A 95 -3.97 -10.17 -19.06
N LYS A 96 -4.04 -11.51 -19.03
CA LYS A 96 -3.23 -12.38 -19.90
C LYS A 96 -3.51 -12.12 -21.38
N GLN A 97 -4.78 -11.96 -21.75
CA GLN A 97 -5.19 -11.62 -23.12
C GLN A 97 -4.61 -10.26 -23.55
N ALA A 98 -4.73 -9.24 -22.71
CA ALA A 98 -4.17 -7.91 -23.00
C ALA A 98 -2.64 -7.93 -23.19
N ILE A 99 -1.93 -8.82 -22.51
CA ILE A 99 -0.47 -9.01 -22.68
C ILE A 99 -0.17 -9.73 -24.00
N ALA A 100 -0.95 -10.76 -24.34
CA ALA A 100 -0.81 -11.49 -25.60
C ALA A 100 -1.08 -10.59 -26.82
N ASP A 101 -2.09 -9.73 -26.73
CA ASP A 101 -2.45 -8.79 -27.80
C ASP A 101 -1.39 -7.69 -28.02
N GLY A 102 -0.54 -7.43 -27.02
CA GLY A 102 0.49 -6.38 -27.09
C GLY A 102 1.68 -6.64 -26.18
N SER A 103 2.68 -7.40 -26.63
CA SER A 103 3.88 -7.67 -25.83
C SER A 103 4.95 -6.55 -25.90
N ASP A 104 4.52 -5.29 -25.84
CA ASP A 104 5.39 -4.11 -25.87
C ASP A 104 5.57 -3.50 -24.47
N LEU A 105 6.69 -2.80 -24.25
CA LEU A 105 7.04 -2.23 -22.94
C LEU A 105 5.95 -1.29 -22.39
N ASP A 106 5.35 -0.47 -23.24
CA ASP A 106 4.33 0.49 -22.80
C ASP A 106 3.00 -0.20 -22.46
N ASN A 107 2.65 -1.27 -23.18
CA ASN A 107 1.50 -2.10 -22.82
C ASN A 107 1.73 -2.82 -21.49
N ILE A 108 2.92 -3.38 -21.27
CA ILE A 108 3.28 -4.02 -19.98
C ILE A 108 3.13 -3.04 -18.83
N LYS A 109 3.59 -1.79 -18.97
CA LYS A 109 3.42 -0.77 -17.94
C LYS A 109 1.95 -0.43 -17.69
N LEU A 110 1.15 -0.32 -18.76
CA LEU A 110 -0.27 -0.02 -18.68
C LEU A 110 -1.01 -1.14 -17.95
N VAL A 111 -0.81 -2.39 -18.39
CA VAL A 111 -1.41 -3.58 -17.78
C VAL A 111 -0.95 -3.74 -16.32
N THR A 112 0.32 -3.46 -16.01
CA THR A 112 0.83 -3.45 -14.64
C THR A 112 0.09 -2.41 -13.79
N ALA A 113 -0.12 -1.21 -14.31
CA ALA A 113 -0.83 -0.15 -13.60
C ALA A 113 -2.30 -0.53 -13.36
N ASP A 114 -2.95 -1.20 -14.31
CA ASP A 114 -4.32 -1.66 -14.16
C ASP A 114 -4.44 -2.83 -13.18
N ALA A 115 -3.50 -3.80 -13.22
CA ALA A 115 -3.41 -4.86 -12.22
C ALA A 115 -3.22 -4.28 -10.80
N GLN A 116 -2.33 -3.28 -10.63
CA GLN A 116 -2.15 -2.59 -9.35
C GLN A 116 -3.43 -1.89 -8.87
N ARG A 117 -4.19 -1.26 -9.79
CA ARG A 117 -5.48 -0.63 -9.45
C ARG A 117 -6.51 -1.66 -9.01
N LEU A 118 -6.57 -2.81 -9.67
CA LEU A 118 -7.46 -3.91 -9.29
C LEU A 118 -7.12 -4.44 -7.89
N THR A 119 -5.84 -4.75 -7.64
CA THR A 119 -5.39 -5.20 -6.31
C THR A 119 -5.71 -4.17 -5.23
N LYS A 120 -5.46 -2.89 -5.52
CA LYS A 120 -5.74 -1.78 -4.61
C LYS A 120 -7.25 -1.61 -4.37
N TYR A 121 -8.08 -1.75 -5.39
CA TYR A 121 -9.53 -1.69 -5.27
C TYR A 121 -10.05 -2.79 -4.35
N LEU A 122 -9.66 -4.05 -4.59
CA LEU A 122 -10.10 -5.20 -3.80
C LEU A 122 -9.64 -5.10 -2.34
N SER A 123 -8.36 -4.78 -2.13
CA SER A 123 -7.82 -4.61 -0.77
C SER A 123 -8.48 -3.47 -0.02
N ASN A 124 -8.63 -2.28 -0.62
CA ASN A 124 -9.27 -1.16 0.07
C ASN A 124 -10.74 -1.44 0.34
N THR A 125 -11.44 -2.12 -0.55
CA THR A 125 -12.85 -2.43 -0.37
C THR A 125 -13.10 -3.26 0.89
N SER A 126 -12.22 -4.23 1.18
CA SER A 126 -12.28 -5.01 2.44
C SER A 126 -12.05 -4.17 3.70
N GLN A 127 -11.40 -3.01 3.59
CA GLN A 127 -11.08 -2.13 4.72
C GLN A 127 -12.15 -1.07 4.99
N VAL A 128 -12.99 -0.74 3.99
CA VAL A 128 -14.02 0.28 4.13
C VAL A 128 -15.24 -0.28 4.88
N GLN A 129 -15.45 0.19 6.10
CA GLN A 129 -16.56 -0.21 6.96
C GLN A 129 -17.91 0.15 6.35
N ALA A 130 -18.02 1.31 5.71
CA ALA A 130 -19.26 1.74 5.04
C ALA A 130 -19.71 0.76 3.94
N ILE A 131 -18.77 0.09 3.28
CA ILE A 131 -19.05 -0.93 2.27
C ILE A 131 -19.48 -2.23 2.94
N ALA A 132 -18.77 -2.65 4.00
CA ALA A 132 -19.11 -3.85 4.77
C ALA A 132 -20.52 -3.79 5.38
N GLN A 133 -20.95 -2.61 5.86
CA GLN A 133 -22.27 -2.41 6.47
C GLN A 133 -23.44 -2.55 5.50
N ARG A 134 -23.23 -2.32 4.19
CA ARG A 134 -24.29 -2.36 3.17
C ARG A 134 -24.29 -3.62 2.32
N SER A 135 -23.45 -4.60 2.63
CA SER A 135 -23.31 -5.87 1.88
C SER A 135 -23.29 -5.67 0.35
N VAL A 136 -22.52 -4.69 -0.11
CA VAL A 136 -22.42 -4.37 -1.55
C VAL A 136 -21.71 -5.52 -2.26
N ASN A 137 -22.23 -5.95 -3.41
CA ASN A 137 -21.54 -6.92 -4.26
C ASN A 137 -20.41 -6.21 -5.03
N ILE A 138 -19.19 -6.40 -4.55
CA ILE A 138 -17.99 -5.69 -5.03
C ILE A 138 -17.56 -6.19 -6.40
N ASP A 139 -17.75 -7.49 -6.66
CA ASP A 139 -17.41 -8.09 -7.95
C ASP A 139 -18.29 -7.50 -9.06
N LEU A 140 -19.59 -7.37 -8.84
CA LEU A 140 -20.50 -6.74 -9.80
C LEU A 140 -20.18 -5.25 -10.01
N ALA A 141 -19.88 -4.51 -8.94
CA ALA A 141 -19.49 -3.10 -9.06
C ALA A 141 -18.18 -2.92 -9.84
N LEU A 142 -17.25 -3.87 -9.69
CA LEU A 142 -15.99 -3.89 -10.42
C LEU A 142 -16.20 -4.23 -11.90
N GLU A 143 -17.02 -5.23 -12.22
CA GLU A 143 -17.41 -5.57 -13.59
C GLU A 143 -18.06 -4.38 -14.30
N GLU A 144 -18.96 -3.66 -13.63
CA GLU A 144 -19.56 -2.44 -14.16
C GLU A 144 -18.52 -1.33 -14.40
N ALA A 145 -17.58 -1.16 -13.47
CA ALA A 145 -16.52 -0.17 -13.60
C ALA A 145 -15.56 -0.50 -14.75
N LEU A 146 -15.24 -1.77 -14.97
CA LEU A 146 -14.47 -2.25 -16.13
C LEU A 146 -15.24 -2.01 -17.43
N ARG A 147 -16.52 -2.38 -17.47
CA ARG A 147 -17.39 -2.21 -18.66
C ARG A 147 -17.50 -0.76 -19.11
N ILE A 148 -17.51 0.19 -18.18
CA ILE A 148 -17.61 1.64 -18.46
C ILE A 148 -16.21 2.29 -18.57
N GLY A 149 -15.14 1.55 -18.31
CA GLY A 149 -13.76 2.06 -18.37
C GLY A 149 -13.42 3.05 -17.25
N CYS A 150 -14.12 3.00 -16.11
CA CYS A 150 -13.95 3.91 -14.99
C CYS A 150 -13.24 3.29 -13.77
N LEU A 151 -12.53 2.17 -13.95
CA LEU A 151 -11.77 1.47 -12.90
C LEU A 151 -10.91 2.41 -12.05
N LYS A 152 -10.20 3.35 -12.69
CA LYS A 152 -9.35 4.32 -11.99
C LYS A 152 -10.17 5.16 -10.99
N LEU A 153 -11.32 5.69 -11.42
CA LEU A 153 -12.19 6.51 -10.57
C LEU A 153 -12.77 5.68 -9.42
N ALA A 154 -13.20 4.44 -9.70
CA ALA A 154 -13.71 3.53 -8.68
C ALA A 154 -12.64 3.17 -7.63
N SER A 155 -11.44 2.81 -8.07
CA SER A 155 -10.27 2.56 -7.21
C SER A 155 -9.89 3.78 -6.37
N ASP A 156 -9.86 4.96 -6.98
CA ASP A 156 -9.53 6.19 -6.27
C ASP A 156 -10.59 6.54 -5.23
N LEU A 157 -11.88 6.36 -5.55
CA LEU A 157 -12.99 6.58 -4.61
C LEU A 157 -12.87 5.67 -3.38
N VAL A 158 -12.75 4.35 -3.58
CA VAL A 158 -12.61 3.40 -2.47
C VAL A 158 -11.35 3.68 -1.65
N SER A 159 -10.24 4.04 -2.31
CA SER A 159 -9.01 4.43 -1.63
C SER A 159 -9.19 5.68 -0.76
N GLN A 160 -9.90 6.69 -1.26
CA GLN A 160 -10.17 7.92 -0.50
C GLN A 160 -11.14 7.67 0.65
N SER A 161 -12.15 6.81 0.44
CA SER A 161 -13.08 6.40 1.51
C SER A 161 -12.35 5.68 2.64
N SER A 162 -11.47 4.73 2.34
CA SER A 162 -10.65 4.05 3.37
C SER A 162 -9.77 5.03 4.14
N GLN A 163 -9.12 5.98 3.45
CA GLN A 163 -8.31 7.01 4.11
C GLN A 163 -9.15 7.92 5.02
N LEU A 164 -10.36 8.28 4.61
CA LEU A 164 -11.27 9.09 5.41
C LEU A 164 -11.69 8.37 6.68
N GLU A 165 -12.08 7.09 6.60
CA GLU A 165 -12.42 6.29 7.78
C GLU A 165 -11.24 6.14 8.74
N GLN A 166 -10.04 5.87 8.23
CA GLN A 166 -8.83 5.81 9.05
C GLN A 166 -8.51 7.16 9.70
N ALA A 167 -8.73 8.27 9.00
CA ALA A 167 -8.54 9.61 9.54
C ALA A 167 -9.56 9.91 10.65
N ILE A 168 -10.83 9.52 10.49
CA ILE A 168 -11.87 9.64 11.52
C ILE A 168 -11.50 8.82 12.76
N ALA A 169 -11.09 7.56 12.58
CA ALA A 169 -10.67 6.70 13.70
C ALA A 169 -9.46 7.27 14.45
N LYS A 170 -8.46 7.78 13.70
CA LYS A 170 -7.29 8.46 14.29
C LYS A 170 -7.72 9.71 15.03
N LEU A 171 -8.54 10.56 14.42
CA LEU A 171 -9.06 11.79 15.02
C LEU A 171 -9.76 11.50 16.34
N TYR A 172 -10.68 10.54 16.37
CA TYR A 172 -11.38 10.13 17.58
C TYR A 172 -10.40 9.64 18.65
N SER A 173 -9.43 8.80 18.28
CA SER A 173 -8.43 8.29 19.23
C SER A 173 -7.52 9.41 19.80
N THR A 174 -7.15 10.40 18.98
CA THR A 174 -6.33 11.54 19.41
C THR A 174 -7.14 12.51 20.25
N TRP A 175 -8.38 12.78 19.87
CA TRP A 175 -9.31 13.62 20.62
C TRP A 175 -9.53 13.05 22.03
N LYS A 176 -9.81 11.75 22.14
CA LYS A 176 -9.99 11.09 23.44
C LYS A 176 -8.75 11.18 24.33
N ARG A 177 -7.54 11.03 23.75
CA ARG A 177 -6.28 11.22 24.50
C ARG A 177 -6.08 12.66 24.94
N VAL A 178 -6.37 13.64 24.09
CA VAL A 178 -6.28 15.06 24.42
C VAL A 178 -7.24 15.41 25.55
N ALA A 179 -8.49 14.95 25.49
CA ALA A 179 -9.47 15.13 26.56
C ALA A 179 -8.97 14.51 27.88
N MET A 180 -8.53 13.26 27.87
CA MET A 180 -7.99 12.61 29.08
C MET A 180 -6.76 13.32 29.66
N SER A 181 -5.84 13.79 28.81
CA SER A 181 -4.66 14.54 29.27
C SER A 181 -5.02 15.93 29.78
N ALA A 182 -6.02 16.59 29.19
CA ALA A 182 -6.54 17.86 29.68
C ALA A 182 -7.19 17.68 31.06
N ASP A 183 -7.99 16.63 31.25
CA ASP A 183 -8.60 16.30 32.55
C ASP A 183 -7.54 16.01 33.62
N GLN A 184 -6.54 15.19 33.30
CA GLN A 184 -5.43 14.89 34.21
C GLN A 184 -4.65 16.15 34.58
N LEU A 185 -4.30 16.96 33.58
CA LEU A 185 -3.56 18.19 33.80
C LEU A 185 -4.39 19.19 34.61
N TYR A 186 -5.72 19.23 34.44
CA TYR A 186 -6.60 20.06 35.26
C TYR A 186 -6.62 19.61 36.73
N VAL A 187 -6.64 18.30 36.99
CA VAL A 187 -6.57 17.75 38.35
C VAL A 187 -5.21 18.02 39.02
N GLU A 188 -4.12 17.96 38.25
CA GLU A 188 -2.76 18.25 38.74
C GLU A 188 -2.47 19.75 38.84
N ALA A 189 -3.11 20.57 37.99
CA ALA A 189 -3.06 22.02 38.02
C ALA A 189 -3.83 22.53 39.24
N GLY A 190 -3.14 22.62 40.38
CA GLY A 190 -3.67 23.29 41.56
C GLY A 190 -3.89 24.80 41.33
N ALA A 191 -4.47 25.47 42.32
CA ALA A 191 -4.76 26.92 42.30
C ALA A 191 -3.53 27.83 42.08
N SER A 192 -2.31 27.29 42.09
CA SER A 192 -1.05 28.02 41.97
C SER A 192 -0.43 28.00 40.57
N THR A 193 -1.11 27.49 39.54
CA THR A 193 -0.58 27.41 38.16
C THR A 193 -1.48 28.12 37.13
N PRO A 194 -1.53 29.47 37.10
CA PRO A 194 -2.41 30.22 36.20
C PRO A 194 -2.09 30.01 34.72
N ASN A 195 -0.81 29.93 34.36
CA ASN A 195 -0.39 29.73 32.96
C ASN A 195 -0.78 28.34 32.41
N LEU A 196 -0.88 27.33 33.27
CA LEU A 196 -1.35 25.99 32.88
C LEU A 196 -2.85 25.99 32.64
N ILE A 197 -3.61 26.74 33.44
CA ILE A 197 -5.05 26.93 33.26
C ILE A 197 -5.34 27.69 31.96
N ASP A 198 -4.57 28.74 31.64
CA ASP A 198 -4.71 29.46 30.36
C ASP A 198 -4.40 28.57 29.16
N LEU A 199 -3.39 27.70 29.27
CA LEU A 199 -3.07 26.70 28.25
C LEU A 199 -4.22 25.70 28.09
N LEU A 200 -4.77 25.18 29.20
CA LEU A 200 -5.94 24.30 29.17
C LEU A 200 -7.14 24.96 28.50
N ASN A 201 -7.45 26.20 28.86
CA ASN A 201 -8.56 26.96 28.25
C ASN A 201 -8.39 27.15 26.75
N SER A 202 -7.16 27.35 26.27
CA SER A 202 -6.88 27.46 24.83
C SER A 202 -7.09 26.13 24.09
N LEU A 203 -6.71 25.02 24.72
CA LEU A 203 -6.81 23.67 24.17
C LEU A 203 -8.20 23.04 24.36
N ASP A 204 -9.02 23.57 25.25
CA ASP A 204 -10.40 23.11 25.50
C ASP A 204 -11.25 23.17 24.23
N SER A 205 -10.99 24.14 23.35
CA SER A 205 -11.60 24.23 22.02
C SER A 205 -11.38 22.99 21.12
N LEU A 206 -10.32 22.22 21.39
CA LEU A 206 -9.98 20.97 20.70
C LEU A 206 -10.33 19.72 21.52
N ALA A 207 -10.47 19.85 22.84
CA ALA A 207 -10.90 18.77 23.73
C ALA A 207 -12.43 18.64 23.80
N SER A 208 -13.16 19.71 23.49
CA SER A 208 -14.63 19.74 23.48
C SER A 208 -15.22 18.85 22.36
N PRO A 209 -16.45 18.32 22.53
CA PRO A 209 -17.15 17.55 21.49
C PRO A 209 -17.41 18.33 20.19
N ASN A 210 -17.40 19.67 20.27
CA ASN A 210 -17.55 20.57 19.13
C ASN A 210 -16.20 21.16 18.73
N ILE A 211 -15.45 20.42 17.93
CA ILE A 211 -14.14 20.86 17.44
C ILE A 211 -14.36 21.87 16.30
N ALA A 212 -13.86 23.10 16.47
CA ALA A 212 -13.82 24.10 15.41
C ALA A 212 -12.38 24.40 15.03
N VAL A 213 -11.99 24.03 13.81
CA VAL A 213 -10.67 24.35 13.27
C VAL A 213 -10.83 25.22 12.04
N GLN A 214 -10.14 26.36 12.02
CA GLN A 214 -10.00 27.15 10.80
C GLN A 214 -8.86 26.57 9.97
N ILE A 215 -9.17 26.22 8.72
CA ILE A 215 -8.18 25.79 7.74
C ILE A 215 -7.94 26.95 6.77
N GLY A 216 -6.75 27.55 6.85
CA GLY A 216 -6.30 28.68 6.04
C GLY A 216 -5.97 29.92 6.87
N ASN A 217 -5.26 30.89 6.28
CA ASN A 217 -5.00 32.19 6.93
C ASN A 217 -6.27 33.06 6.90
N ASP A 218 -6.38 33.97 7.88
CA ASP A 218 -7.54 34.81 8.26
C ASP A 218 -8.38 35.46 7.14
N GLN A 219 -7.89 35.54 5.89
CA GLN A 219 -8.59 36.16 4.77
C GLN A 219 -9.25 35.18 3.79
N SER A 220 -8.92 33.88 3.85
CA SER A 220 -9.50 32.84 2.98
C SER A 220 -9.79 31.52 3.72
N GLY A 221 -9.73 31.54 5.04
CA GLY A 221 -9.93 30.37 5.89
C GLY A 221 -11.36 29.82 5.82
N ARG A 222 -11.47 28.50 5.67
CA ARG A 222 -12.75 27.79 5.87
C ARG A 222 -12.78 27.27 7.30
N THR A 223 -13.84 27.60 8.05
CA THR A 223 -14.07 27.00 9.37
C THR A 223 -14.72 25.64 9.19
N ILE A 224 -14.02 24.57 9.56
CA ILE A 224 -14.60 23.24 9.64
C ILE A 224 -15.04 23.00 11.08
N ARG A 225 -16.33 22.73 11.26
CA ARG A 225 -16.91 22.35 12.54
C ARG A 225 -17.21 20.85 12.50
N LEU A 226 -16.64 20.12 13.44
CA LEU A 226 -16.87 18.70 13.62
C LEU A 226 -17.57 18.51 14.96
N GLN A 227 -18.71 17.83 14.94
CA GLN A 227 -19.41 17.40 16.14
C GLN A 227 -19.18 15.90 16.31
N ILE A 228 -18.55 15.50 17.41
CA ILE A 228 -18.36 14.10 17.75
C ILE A 228 -19.58 13.66 18.57
N THR A 229 -20.39 12.78 18.00
CA THR A 229 -21.50 12.12 18.70
C THR A 229 -21.16 10.66 18.92
N GLU A 230 -21.20 10.20 20.17
CA GLU A 230 -21.11 8.78 20.50
C GLU A 230 -22.53 8.19 20.49
N GLU A 231 -22.81 7.26 19.59
CA GLU A 231 -24.05 6.47 19.59
C GLU A 231 -23.83 5.21 20.44
N SER A 232 -24.73 4.96 21.41
CA SER A 232 -24.64 3.87 22.40
C SER A 232 -25.33 2.60 21.93
#